data_AF-A0A5C7DZ49-F1
#
_entry.id   AF-A0A5C7DZ49-F1
#
_cell.length_a   1.000
_cell.length_b   1.000
_cell.length_c   1.000
_cell.angle_alpha   90.00
_cell.angle_beta   90.00
_cell.angle_gamma   90.00
#
_symmetry.space_group_name_H-M   'P 1'
#
loop_
_entity.id
_entity.type
_entity.pdbx_description
1 polymer ?
#
loop_
_entity_poly.entity_id
_entity_poly.type
_entity_poly.pdbx_seq_one_letter_code
_entity_poly.pdbx_strand_id
1 'polypeptide(L)'
;MQFLSLLAQMSEIDFKVLMENKDFLLKALSSLDEIRKLDTQECIHLINSLEKSFFDKLQVEDEKKKEICKNIIKILKNHWKMFF
;
A
#
# COMPACT_ATOMS: atom_id res chain seq x y z
N MET A 1 3.28 -3.76 -11.53
CA MET A 1 4.36 -4.61 -10.95
C MET A 1 5.36 -3.81 -10.14
N GLN A 2 5.88 -2.66 -10.62
CA GLN A 2 6.90 -1.86 -9.91
C GLN A 2 6.53 -1.50 -8.46
N PHE A 3 5.27 -1.12 -8.19
CA PHE A 3 4.81 -0.81 -6.84
C PHE A 3 5.01 -1.94 -5.83
N LEU A 4 4.52 -3.14 -6.16
CA LEU A 4 4.59 -4.29 -5.27
C LEU A 4 6.04 -4.70 -5.03
N SER A 5 6.90 -4.59 -6.05
CA SER A 5 8.33 -4.87 -5.92
C SER A 5 9.02 -3.86 -5.01
N LEU A 6 8.72 -2.56 -5.14
CA LEU A 6 9.20 -1.51 -4.24
C LEU A 6 8.71 -1.73 -2.81
N LEU A 7 7.43 -2.07 -2.65
CA LEU A 7 6.84 -2.31 -1.34
C LEU A 7 7.48 -3.52 -0.64
N ALA A 8 7.72 -4.60 -1.38
CA ALA A 8 8.42 -5.79 -0.90
C ALA A 8 9.82 -5.46 -0.39
N GLN A 9 10.59 -4.71 -1.19
CA GLN A 9 11.95 -4.30 -0.84
C GLN A 9 11.99 -3.36 0.37
N MET A 10 11.12 -2.35 0.40
CA MET A 10 11.12 -1.34 1.46
C MET A 10 10.60 -1.86 2.79
N SER A 11 9.75 -2.89 2.76
CA SER A 11 9.07 -3.38 3.97
C SER A 11 9.50 -4.79 4.38
N GLU A 12 10.52 -5.34 3.69
CA GLU A 12 11.05 -6.69 3.92
C GLU A 12 9.95 -7.75 3.97
N ILE A 13 8.99 -7.67 3.03
CA ILE A 13 7.92 -8.66 2.85
C ILE A 13 8.26 -9.50 1.63
N ASP A 14 8.00 -10.81 1.74
CA ASP A 14 8.05 -11.69 0.58
C ASP A 14 7.12 -11.18 -0.53
N PHE A 15 7.71 -10.92 -1.70
CA PHE A 15 6.99 -10.49 -2.89
C PHE A 15 5.87 -11.46 -3.28
N LYS A 16 6.02 -12.76 -3.00
CA LYS A 16 4.99 -13.77 -3.27
C LYS A 16 3.72 -13.50 -2.45
N VAL A 17 3.86 -13.15 -1.17
CA VAL A 17 2.72 -12.85 -0.28
C VAL A 17 2.01 -11.57 -0.72
N LEU A 18 2.78 -10.56 -1.16
CA LEU A 18 2.23 -9.33 -1.74
C LEU A 18 1.49 -9.61 -3.05
N MET A 19 2.00 -10.52 -3.89
CA MET A 19 1.36 -10.93 -5.14
C MET A 19 0.05 -11.68 -4.92
N GLU A 20 -0.01 -12.58 -3.93
CA GLU A 20 -1.21 -13.32 -3.56
C GLU A 20 -2.34 -12.41 -3.05
N ASN A 21 -1.97 -11.29 -2.41
CA ASN A 21 -2.92 -10.31 -1.88
C ASN A 21 -3.01 -9.03 -2.73
N LYS A 22 -2.40 -9.01 -3.93
CA LYS A 22 -2.26 -7.79 -4.74
C LYS A 22 -3.61 -7.14 -5.06
N ASP A 23 -4.64 -7.94 -5.32
CA ASP A 23 -5.92 -7.43 -5.79
C ASP A 23 -6.64 -6.65 -4.69
N PHE A 24 -6.48 -7.05 -3.42
CA PHE A 24 -6.98 -6.28 -2.28
C PHE A 24 -6.29 -4.93 -2.17
N LEU A 25 -4.97 -4.92 -2.29
CA LEU A 25 -4.17 -3.70 -2.20
C LEU A 25 -4.47 -2.75 -3.37
N LEU A 26 -4.48 -3.26 -4.61
CA LEU A 26 -4.75 -2.48 -5.80
C LEU A 26 -6.20 -1.96 -5.83
N LYS A 27 -7.18 -2.74 -5.37
CA LYS A 27 -8.58 -2.28 -5.28
C LYS A 27 -8.75 -1.15 -4.26
N ALA A 28 -8.03 -1.20 -3.14
CA ALA A 28 -8.03 -0.08 -2.22
C ALA A 28 -7.40 1.14 -2.89
N LEU A 29 -6.22 0.98 -3.50
CA LEU A 29 -5.48 2.08 -4.14
C LEU A 29 -6.21 2.66 -5.37
N SER A 30 -7.02 1.89 -6.10
CA SER A 30 -7.80 2.40 -7.23
C SER A 30 -8.85 3.44 -6.81
N SER A 31 -9.32 3.38 -5.56
CA SER A 31 -10.19 4.42 -5.00
C SER A 31 -9.51 5.80 -4.97
N LEU A 32 -8.17 5.82 -5.01
CA LEU A 32 -7.39 7.04 -5.02
C LEU A 32 -7.15 7.61 -6.44
N ASP A 33 -7.44 6.84 -7.51
CA ASP A 33 -7.31 7.27 -8.92
C ASP A 33 -8.25 8.44 -9.25
N GLU A 34 -9.41 8.45 -8.61
CA GLU A 34 -10.42 9.50 -8.78
C GLU A 34 -9.92 10.88 -8.30
N ILE A 35 -8.81 10.91 -7.55
CA ILE A 35 -8.22 12.10 -6.97
C ILE A 35 -7.05 12.57 -7.85
N ARG A 36 -7.26 13.65 -8.60
CA ARG A 36 -6.24 14.27 -9.49
C ARG A 36 -4.95 14.71 -8.78
N LYS A 37 -4.93 14.74 -7.45
CA LYS A 37 -3.76 15.06 -6.62
C LYS A 37 -3.76 14.14 -5.40
N LEU A 38 -2.59 13.60 -5.06
CA LEU A 38 -2.41 12.84 -3.82
C LEU A 38 -2.84 13.69 -2.61
N ASP A 39 -4.00 13.38 -2.03
CA ASP A 39 -4.38 13.85 -0.71
C ASP A 39 -3.77 12.92 0.35
N THR A 40 -2.89 13.48 1.18
CA THR A 40 -2.22 12.70 2.23
C THR A 40 -3.21 12.25 3.30
N GLN A 41 -4.28 13.01 3.57
CA GLN A 41 -5.31 12.60 4.52
C GLN A 41 -6.13 11.42 3.99
N GLU A 42 -6.54 11.46 2.72
CA GLU A 42 -7.27 10.33 2.12
C GLU A 42 -6.39 9.09 1.98
N CYS A 43 -5.09 9.25 1.64
CA CYS A 43 -4.15 8.13 1.67
C CYS A 43 -4.03 7.50 3.06
N ILE A 44 -3.94 8.31 4.12
CA ILE A 44 -3.91 7.80 5.49
C ILE A 44 -5.22 7.07 5.82
N HIS A 45 -6.37 7.62 5.45
CA HIS A 45 -7.67 6.99 5.70
C HIS A 45 -7.83 5.66 4.97
N LEU A 46 -7.40 5.61 3.71
CA LEU A 46 -7.43 4.41 2.88
C LEU A 46 -6.49 3.32 3.43
N ILE A 47 -5.31 3.72 3.91
CA ILE A 47 -4.34 2.81 4.51
C ILE A 47 -4.82 2.29 5.87
N ASN A 48 -5.44 3.12 6.70
CA ASN A 48 -6.09 2.66 7.94
C ASN A 48 -7.25 1.67 7.64
N SER A 49 -7.89 1.79 6.48
CA SER A 49 -8.92 0.84 6.03
C SER A 49 -8.31 -0.48 5.52
N LEU A 50 -7.16 -0.41 4.87
CA LEU A 50 -6.33 -1.58 4.52
C LEU A 50 -5.80 -2.29 5.77
N GLU A 51 -5.57 -1.57 6.85
CA GLU A 51 -4.99 -2.10 8.08
C GLU A 51 -5.84 -3.19 8.74
N LYS A 52 -7.15 -3.13 8.57
CA LYS A 52 -8.07 -4.16 9.08
C LYS A 52 -8.28 -5.38 8.18
N SER A 53 -7.84 -5.35 6.92
CA SER A 53 -8.27 -6.37 5.93
C SER A 53 -7.13 -6.97 5.14
N PHE A 54 -6.16 -6.16 4.74
CA PHE A 54 -4.96 -6.60 4.02
C PHE A 54 -3.83 -6.97 4.98
N PHE A 55 -3.59 -6.16 6.02
CA PHE A 55 -2.51 -6.44 6.96
C PHE A 55 -2.79 -7.62 7.91
N ASP A 56 -4.05 -7.89 8.23
CA ASP A 56 -4.42 -9.08 9.00
C ASP A 56 -4.15 -10.38 8.21
N LYS A 57 -4.22 -10.33 6.87
CA LYS A 57 -3.87 -11.47 6.01
C LYS A 57 -2.36 -11.68 5.85
N LEU A 58 -1.58 -10.62 6.04
CA LEU A 58 -0.12 -10.66 5.97
C LEU A 58 0.52 -11.33 7.19
N GLN A 59 -0.23 -11.56 8.27
CA GLN A 59 0.26 -12.15 9.54
C GLN A 59 1.52 -11.45 10.08
N VAL A 60 1.64 -10.14 9.84
CA VAL A 60 2.75 -9.32 10.32
C VAL A 60 2.38 -8.59 11.62
N GLU A 61 3.38 -8.31 12.44
CA GLU A 61 3.22 -7.53 13.68
C GLU A 61 2.70 -6.12 13.40
N ASP A 62 1.92 -5.55 14.31
CA ASP A 62 1.31 -4.21 14.16
C ASP A 62 2.35 -3.10 13.95
N GLU A 63 3.56 -3.26 14.50
CA GLU A 63 4.66 -2.33 14.28
C GLU A 63 5.13 -2.34 12.82
N LYS A 64 5.22 -3.55 12.24
CA LYS A 64 5.52 -3.76 10.82
C LYS A 64 4.39 -3.28 9.93
N LYS A 65 3.12 -3.44 10.32
CA LYS A 65 1.96 -2.87 9.61
C LYS A 65 2.12 -1.36 9.41
N LYS A 66 2.44 -0.63 10.49
CA LYS A 66 2.68 0.83 10.44
C LYS A 66 3.85 1.21 9.54
N GLU A 67 4.89 0.40 9.48
CA GLU A 67 6.01 0.62 8.57
C GLU A 67 5.59 0.43 7.11
N ILE A 68 4.85 -0.64 6.81
CA ILE A 68 4.32 -0.91 5.48
C ILE A 68 3.40 0.23 5.03
N CYS A 69 2.53 0.72 5.91
CA CYS A 69 1.70 1.90 5.70
C CYS A 69 2.53 3.12 5.26
N LYS A 70 3.59 3.44 6.03
CA LYS A 70 4.49 4.56 5.71
C LYS A 70 5.16 4.38 4.36
N ASN A 71 5.60 3.15 4.04
CA ASN A 71 6.24 2.82 2.78
C ASN A 71 5.27 2.98 1.60
N ILE A 72 4.01 2.53 1.74
CA ILE A 72 2.96 2.75 0.72
C ILE A 72 2.80 4.25 0.45
N ILE A 73 2.63 5.08 1.50
CA ILE A 73 2.51 6.55 1.34
C ILE A 73 3.74 7.13 0.65
N LYS A 74 4.94 6.69 1.01
CA LYS A 74 6.19 7.18 0.44
C LYS A 74 6.31 6.82 -1.04
N ILE A 75 5.94 5.60 -1.42
CA ILE A 75 5.93 5.17 -2.82
C ILE A 75 4.88 5.95 -3.60
N LEU A 76 3.67 6.10 -3.08
CA LEU A 76 2.61 6.89 -3.71
C LEU A 76 3.03 8.36 -3.86
N LYS A 77 3.67 8.99 -2.86
CA LYS A 77 4.21 10.35 -2.96
C LYS A 77 5.23 10.52 -4.07
N ASN A 78 6.15 9.57 -4.20
CA ASN A 78 7.25 9.67 -5.17
C ASN A 78 6.86 9.23 -6.58
N HIS A 79 5.87 8.34 -6.70
CA HIS A 79 5.52 7.66 -7.95
C HIS A 79 4.04 7.83 -8.35
N TRP A 80 3.30 8.79 -7.76
CA TRP A 80 1.87 9.02 -8.04
C TRP A 80 1.56 9.10 -9.54
N LYS A 81 2.34 9.91 -10.27
CA LYS A 81 2.20 10.12 -11.73
C LYS A 81 2.63 8.93 -12.59
N MET A 82 3.24 7.91 -12.00
CA MET A 82 3.56 6.64 -12.68
C MET A 82 2.52 5.58 -12.37
N PHE A 83 1.64 5.84 -11.40
CA PHE A 83 0.56 4.96 -10.99
C PHE A 83 -0.72 5.16 -11.80
N PHE A 84 -0.96 6.40 -12.21
CA PHE A 84 -2.07 6.90 -13.02
C PHE A 84 -1.52 7.79 -14.14
#